data_AF-A0A9E2P1U8-F1
#
_entry.id   AF-A0A9E2P1U8-F1
#
_cell.length_a   1.000
_cell.length_b   1.000
_cell.length_c   1.000
_cell.angle_alpha   90.00
_cell.angle_beta   90.00
_cell.angle_gamma   90.00
#
_symmetry.space_group_name_H-M   'P 1'
#
loop_
_entity.id
_entity.type
_entity.pdbx_description
1 polymer ?
#
loop_
_entity_poly.entity_id
_entity_poly.type
_entity_poly.pdbx_seq_one_letter_code
_entity_poly.pdbx_strand_id
1 'polypeptide(L)'
;MEKLTVLIRKLASSVVLNSAAVNASGLNSGRMGCSLALYEASQVLGDDYLEDEAFMLLQESILSQMDDLGFHKGWSGIGFALMYLIRNNYLEADLGEVFGERMEQICVFLEDKLRKNVLFIAEELEMLYFVNEMALCDHSKRWEKIRNRMNEKADEKILSLIDRCSKTTVNISRSSVQNQLNAYLNYRLPEENRKSMELVIEKYMDLYHRGLLPDNLVTYLQISKILGNKYSLDGHYGLDWKNRLYVAPLSYQTSVLALDLETSGEQGPSAKWIESMYLTPDWKETEQNIVAYIYKASPMFGLGNGLSRLLILLCMYMKLKDKRDVSPMVKLLTL
;
A
#
# COMPACT_ATOMS: atom_id res chain seq x y z
N MET A 1 11.38 -10.65 -20.97
CA MET A 1 9.97 -11.00 -20.68
C MET A 1 9.85 -12.41 -20.13
N GLU A 2 10.33 -13.44 -20.85
CA GLU A 2 10.21 -14.85 -20.43
C GLU A 2 10.66 -15.14 -18.98
N LYS A 3 11.83 -14.65 -18.56
CA LYS A 3 12.31 -14.82 -17.17
C LYS A 3 11.36 -14.22 -16.12
N LEU A 4 10.81 -13.04 -16.41
CA LEU A 4 9.87 -12.37 -15.51
C LEU A 4 8.58 -13.18 -15.39
N THR A 5 8.08 -13.71 -16.51
CA THR A 5 6.92 -14.63 -16.54
C THR A 5 7.17 -15.88 -15.70
N VAL A 6 8.33 -16.53 -15.86
CA VAL A 6 8.71 -17.72 -15.07
C VAL A 6 8.77 -17.40 -13.58
N LEU A 7 9.34 -16.24 -13.22
CA LEU A 7 9.44 -15.81 -11.84
C LEU A 7 8.07 -15.53 -11.21
N ILE A 8 7.21 -14.75 -11.89
CA ILE A 8 5.84 -14.46 -11.43
C ILE A 8 5.09 -15.77 -11.21
N ARG A 9 5.18 -16.73 -12.15
CA ARG A 9 4.54 -18.04 -12.02
C ARG A 9 5.02 -18.80 -10.79
N LYS A 10 6.32 -18.86 -10.53
CA LYS A 10 6.88 -19.55 -9.35
C LYS A 10 6.46 -18.91 -8.03
N LEU A 11 6.42 -17.58 -7.98
CA LEU A 11 5.96 -16.84 -6.80
C LEU A 11 4.46 -17.03 -6.58
N ALA A 12 3.64 -16.97 -7.64
CA ALA A 12 2.21 -17.23 -7.56
C ALA A 12 1.93 -18.67 -7.07
N SER A 13 2.61 -19.68 -7.62
CA SER A 13 2.49 -21.06 -7.11
C SER A 13 2.88 -21.17 -5.64
N SER A 14 3.89 -20.41 -5.20
CA SER A 14 4.27 -20.37 -3.78
C SER A 14 3.19 -19.71 -2.92
N VAL A 15 2.54 -18.64 -3.40
CA VAL A 15 1.41 -18.00 -2.70
C VAL A 15 0.24 -18.98 -2.58
N VAL A 16 -0.14 -19.69 -3.65
CA VAL A 16 -1.19 -20.73 -3.64
C VAL A 16 -0.88 -21.83 -2.64
N LEU A 17 0.34 -22.40 -2.69
CA LEU A 17 0.72 -23.50 -1.79
C LEU A 17 0.66 -23.11 -0.30
N ASN A 18 0.97 -21.86 0.01
CA ASN A 18 1.04 -21.39 1.40
C ASN A 18 -0.25 -20.71 1.89
N SER A 19 -1.15 -20.30 1.00
CA SER A 19 -2.42 -19.64 1.37
C SER A 19 -3.30 -20.55 2.23
N ALA A 20 -3.25 -21.86 2.00
CA ALA A 20 -3.96 -22.87 2.79
C ALA A 20 -3.59 -22.86 4.29
N ALA A 21 -2.41 -22.36 4.65
CA ALA A 21 -1.96 -22.24 6.04
C ALA A 21 -2.29 -20.87 6.67
N VAL A 22 -2.88 -19.94 5.91
CA VAL A 22 -3.17 -18.57 6.37
C VAL A 22 -4.52 -18.54 7.08
N ASN A 23 -4.49 -18.44 8.41
CA ASN A 23 -5.71 -18.38 9.23
C ASN A 23 -6.37 -16.99 9.25
N ALA A 24 -5.62 -15.92 8.96
CA ALA A 24 -6.16 -14.57 8.96
C ALA A 24 -6.93 -14.28 7.66
N SER A 25 -7.98 -13.48 7.73
CA SER A 25 -8.78 -13.11 6.55
C SER A 25 -8.42 -11.75 5.96
N GLY A 26 -7.89 -10.83 6.79
CA GLY A 26 -7.62 -9.44 6.39
C GLY A 26 -6.52 -9.26 5.35
N LEU A 27 -6.28 -8.01 4.99
CA LEU A 27 -5.41 -7.61 3.88
C LEU A 27 -3.91 -7.83 4.15
N ASN A 28 -3.44 -7.44 5.33
CA ASN A 28 -2.00 -7.34 5.63
C ASN A 28 -1.33 -8.71 5.77
N SER A 29 -1.93 -9.62 6.51
CA SER A 29 -1.37 -10.95 6.80
C SER A 29 -2.34 -12.09 6.48
N GLY A 30 -3.46 -11.80 5.81
CA GLY A 30 -4.53 -12.76 5.59
C GLY A 30 -4.77 -13.10 4.13
N ARG A 31 -5.74 -14.00 3.93
CA ARG A 31 -6.14 -14.56 2.63
C ARG A 31 -6.55 -13.50 1.62
N MET A 32 -7.15 -12.38 2.04
CA MET A 32 -7.48 -11.28 1.15
C MET A 32 -6.23 -10.67 0.47
N GLY A 33 -5.14 -10.51 1.20
CA GLY A 33 -3.89 -10.02 0.62
C GLY A 33 -3.28 -10.98 -0.41
N CYS A 34 -3.42 -12.29 -0.17
CA CYS A 34 -3.02 -13.33 -1.12
C CYS A 34 -3.90 -13.32 -2.37
N SER A 35 -5.22 -13.22 -2.19
CA SER A 35 -6.20 -13.14 -3.28
C SER A 35 -5.88 -12.00 -4.24
N LEU A 36 -5.65 -10.77 -3.73
CA LEU A 36 -5.28 -9.64 -4.58
C LEU A 36 -4.02 -9.89 -5.42
N ALA A 37 -2.99 -10.49 -4.82
CA ALA A 37 -1.76 -10.78 -5.53
C ALA A 37 -1.93 -11.86 -6.60
N LEU A 38 -2.77 -12.86 -6.35
CA LEU A 38 -3.10 -13.89 -7.33
C LEU A 38 -3.96 -13.35 -8.48
N TYR A 39 -4.92 -12.45 -8.22
CA TYR A 39 -5.64 -11.75 -9.27
C TYR A 39 -4.71 -10.92 -10.16
N GLU A 40 -3.76 -10.19 -9.58
CA GLU A 40 -2.79 -9.45 -10.40
C GLU A 40 -1.89 -10.39 -11.21
N ALA A 41 -1.53 -11.55 -10.65
CA ALA A 41 -0.76 -12.56 -11.36
C ALA A 41 -1.55 -13.22 -12.49
N SER A 42 -2.82 -13.59 -12.27
CA SER A 42 -3.68 -14.19 -13.30
C SER A 42 -3.84 -13.26 -14.50
N GLN A 43 -4.04 -11.96 -14.24
CA GLN A 43 -4.25 -10.94 -15.26
C GLN A 43 -3.00 -10.65 -16.12
N VAL A 44 -1.79 -10.77 -15.56
CA VAL A 44 -0.57 -10.59 -16.35
C VAL A 44 -0.11 -11.87 -17.04
N LEU A 45 -0.50 -13.03 -16.52
CA LEU A 45 -0.14 -14.34 -17.08
C LEU A 45 -1.19 -14.93 -18.03
N GLY A 46 -2.44 -14.43 -18.00
CA GLY A 46 -3.58 -15.06 -18.65
C GLY A 46 -3.85 -16.46 -18.11
N ASP A 47 -3.88 -16.60 -16.78
CA ASP A 47 -3.89 -17.89 -16.10
C ASP A 47 -5.16 -18.08 -15.26
N ASP A 48 -6.14 -18.78 -15.84
CA ASP A 48 -7.46 -19.03 -15.24
C ASP A 48 -7.36 -19.82 -13.92
N TYR A 49 -6.37 -20.71 -13.78
CA TYR A 49 -6.18 -21.45 -12.54
C TYR A 49 -5.81 -20.51 -11.37
N LEU A 50 -4.95 -19.53 -11.62
CA LEU A 50 -4.61 -18.54 -10.60
C LEU A 50 -5.81 -17.65 -10.25
N GLU A 51 -6.68 -17.37 -11.22
CA GLU A 51 -7.91 -16.60 -11.00
C GLU A 51 -8.90 -17.38 -10.13
N ASP A 52 -9.11 -18.67 -10.40
CA ASP A 52 -9.96 -19.54 -9.59
C ASP A 52 -9.47 -19.62 -8.14
N GLU A 53 -8.15 -19.80 -7.93
CA GLU A 53 -7.54 -19.81 -6.61
C GLU A 53 -7.68 -18.45 -5.90
N ALA A 54 -7.51 -17.34 -6.64
CA ALA A 54 -7.72 -15.99 -6.11
C ALA A 54 -9.17 -15.79 -5.65
N PHE A 55 -10.14 -16.28 -6.42
CA PHE A 55 -11.56 -16.19 -6.12
C PHE A 55 -11.94 -17.04 -4.90
N MET A 56 -11.40 -18.25 -4.75
CA MET A 56 -11.63 -19.07 -3.55
C MET A 56 -11.16 -18.36 -2.28
N LEU A 57 -9.95 -17.78 -2.29
CA LEU A 57 -9.43 -17.02 -1.14
C LEU A 57 -10.25 -15.75 -0.83
N LEU A 58 -10.79 -15.11 -1.87
CA LEU A 58 -11.70 -13.98 -1.73
C LEU A 58 -12.97 -14.41 -0.99
N GLN A 59 -13.63 -15.48 -1.45
CA GLN A 59 -14.85 -16.00 -0.83
C GLN A 59 -14.61 -16.39 0.63
N GLU A 60 -13.53 -17.09 0.91
CA GLU A 60 -13.15 -17.48 2.26
C GLU A 60 -12.94 -16.28 3.20
N SER A 61 -12.39 -15.19 2.68
CA SER A 61 -12.18 -13.96 3.45
C SER A 61 -13.52 -13.27 3.76
N ILE A 62 -14.43 -13.22 2.79
CA ILE A 62 -15.77 -12.61 2.94
C ILE A 62 -16.66 -13.42 3.89
N LEU A 63 -16.56 -14.75 3.87
CA LEU A 63 -17.33 -15.64 4.74
C LEU A 63 -16.75 -15.77 6.16
N SER A 64 -15.65 -15.08 6.46
CA SER A 64 -14.99 -15.19 7.75
C SER A 64 -15.79 -14.55 8.89
N GLN A 65 -15.71 -15.15 10.08
CA GLN A 65 -16.37 -14.66 11.29
C GLN A 65 -15.41 -13.82 12.13
N MET A 66 -14.98 -12.67 11.59
CA MET A 66 -14.15 -11.71 12.32
C MET A 66 -14.97 -10.50 12.79
N ASP A 67 -14.59 -9.95 13.94
CA ASP A 67 -15.23 -8.76 14.53
C ASP A 67 -14.44 -7.46 14.27
N ASP A 68 -13.24 -7.57 13.70
CA ASP A 68 -12.38 -6.42 13.44
C ASP A 68 -12.90 -5.60 12.24
N LEU A 69 -13.14 -4.30 12.44
CA LEU A 69 -13.55 -3.36 11.40
C LEU A 69 -12.37 -2.58 10.80
N GLY A 70 -11.17 -2.69 11.38
CA GLY A 70 -9.97 -1.98 10.99
C GLY A 70 -9.42 -2.40 9.61
N PHE A 71 -8.43 -1.65 9.13
CA PHE A 71 -7.99 -1.76 7.74
C PHE A 71 -7.11 -3.00 7.48
N HIS A 72 -6.05 -3.19 8.27
CA HIS A 72 -5.08 -4.26 7.99
C HIS A 72 -5.62 -5.69 8.19
N LYS A 73 -6.47 -5.87 9.21
CA LYS A 73 -6.93 -7.20 9.65
C LYS A 73 -8.42 -7.40 9.50
N GLY A 74 -9.18 -6.31 9.34
CA GLY A 74 -10.62 -6.29 9.47
C GLY A 74 -11.36 -5.98 8.18
N TRP A 75 -12.65 -5.70 8.35
CA TRP A 75 -13.61 -5.60 7.25
C TRP A 75 -13.33 -4.44 6.30
N SER A 76 -12.80 -3.31 6.78
CA SER A 76 -12.50 -2.18 5.88
C SER A 76 -11.39 -2.50 4.86
N GLY A 77 -10.41 -3.33 5.21
CA GLY A 77 -9.42 -3.83 4.25
C GLY A 77 -10.00 -4.79 3.21
N ILE A 78 -10.92 -5.67 3.65
CA ILE A 78 -11.66 -6.56 2.75
C ILE A 78 -12.54 -5.75 1.78
N GLY A 79 -13.27 -4.76 2.28
CA GLY A 79 -14.08 -3.88 1.45
C GLY A 79 -13.24 -3.07 0.45
N PHE A 80 -12.07 -2.58 0.88
CA PHE A 80 -11.13 -1.92 -0.02
C PHE A 80 -10.66 -2.85 -1.15
N ALA A 81 -10.30 -4.10 -0.82
CA ALA A 81 -9.90 -5.08 -1.81
C ALA A 81 -11.03 -5.43 -2.80
N LEU A 82 -12.27 -5.57 -2.33
CA LEU A 82 -13.43 -5.77 -3.20
C LEU A 82 -13.63 -4.62 -4.18
N MET A 83 -13.59 -3.37 -3.70
CA MET A 83 -13.68 -2.19 -4.55
C MET A 83 -12.53 -2.13 -5.57
N TYR A 84 -11.32 -2.53 -5.15
CA TYR A 84 -10.18 -2.64 -6.04
C TYR A 84 -10.44 -3.63 -7.18
N LEU A 85 -10.89 -4.85 -6.86
CA LEU A 85 -11.16 -5.89 -7.86
C LEU A 85 -12.27 -5.47 -8.84
N ILE A 86 -13.37 -4.91 -8.33
CA ILE A 86 -14.50 -4.46 -9.14
C ILE A 86 -14.06 -3.33 -10.09
N ARG A 87 -13.37 -2.31 -9.58
CA ARG A 87 -12.97 -1.14 -10.38
C ARG A 87 -11.94 -1.46 -11.46
N ASN A 88 -11.12 -2.49 -11.25
CA ASN A 88 -10.15 -2.94 -12.24
C ASN A 88 -10.73 -4.02 -13.19
N ASN A 89 -12.04 -4.28 -13.12
CA ASN A 89 -12.76 -5.29 -13.92
C ASN A 89 -12.25 -6.73 -13.73
N TYR A 90 -11.73 -7.06 -12.54
CA TYR A 90 -11.37 -8.44 -12.19
C TYR A 90 -12.54 -9.21 -11.58
N LEU A 91 -13.56 -8.49 -11.12
CA LEU A 91 -14.77 -9.08 -10.56
C LEU A 91 -15.99 -8.29 -11.04
N GLU A 92 -16.94 -8.98 -11.65
CA GLU A 92 -18.25 -8.42 -11.95
C GLU A 92 -19.19 -8.71 -10.76
N ALA A 93 -19.30 -7.75 -9.84
CA ALA A 93 -20.13 -7.88 -8.64
C ALA A 93 -20.72 -6.54 -8.22
N ASP A 94 -21.93 -6.58 -7.66
CA ASP A 94 -22.51 -5.45 -6.95
C ASP A 94 -21.96 -5.41 -5.51
N LEU A 95 -21.26 -4.33 -5.18
CA LEU A 95 -20.64 -4.15 -3.85
C LEU A 95 -21.69 -4.13 -2.73
N GLY A 96 -22.87 -3.56 -2.99
CA GLY A 96 -23.99 -3.51 -2.06
C GLY A 96 -24.54 -4.90 -1.74
N GLU A 97 -24.70 -5.75 -2.76
CA GLU A 97 -25.18 -7.12 -2.59
C GLU A 97 -24.18 -7.99 -1.82
N VAL A 98 -22.89 -7.87 -2.13
CA VAL A 98 -21.84 -8.72 -1.53
C VAL A 98 -21.37 -8.21 -0.16
N PHE A 99 -21.38 -6.89 0.05
CA PHE A 99 -20.71 -6.27 1.20
C PHE A 99 -21.56 -5.27 1.99
N GLY A 100 -22.83 -5.06 1.62
CA GLY A 100 -23.73 -4.03 2.15
C GLY A 100 -23.84 -3.98 3.68
N GLU A 101 -24.04 -5.13 4.32
CA GLU A 101 -24.17 -5.19 5.78
C GLU A 101 -22.87 -4.73 6.48
N ARG A 102 -21.72 -5.19 5.99
CA ARG A 102 -20.41 -4.81 6.54
C ARG A 102 -20.10 -3.34 6.27
N MET A 103 -20.50 -2.81 5.12
CA MET A 103 -20.40 -1.38 4.83
C MET A 103 -21.16 -0.54 5.85
N GLU A 104 -22.40 -0.91 6.17
CA GLU A 104 -23.21 -0.21 7.17
C GLU A 104 -22.57 -0.27 8.57
N GLN A 105 -22.06 -1.44 8.97
CA GLN A 105 -21.36 -1.60 10.26
C GLN A 105 -20.14 -0.68 10.37
N ILE A 106 -19.30 -0.64 9.33
CA ILE A 106 -18.13 0.26 9.28
C ILE A 106 -18.58 1.73 9.32
N CYS A 107 -19.64 2.07 8.58
CA CYS A 107 -20.18 3.42 8.52
C CYS A 107 -20.62 3.93 9.89
N VAL A 108 -21.45 3.14 10.59
CA VAL A 108 -21.93 3.47 11.95
C VAL A 108 -20.77 3.59 12.94
N PHE A 109 -19.78 2.68 12.86
CA PHE A 109 -18.58 2.74 13.69
C PHE A 109 -17.81 4.05 13.52
N LEU A 110 -17.57 4.46 12.27
CA LEU A 110 -16.85 5.71 11.97
C LEU A 110 -17.64 6.94 12.40
N GLU A 111 -18.96 6.95 12.20
CA GLU A 111 -19.83 8.04 12.65
C GLU A 111 -19.81 8.23 14.17
N ASP A 112 -19.89 7.14 14.94
CA ASP A 112 -19.82 7.18 16.41
C ASP A 112 -18.46 7.71 16.89
N LYS A 113 -17.36 7.21 16.30
CA LYS A 113 -16.00 7.68 16.60
C LYS A 113 -15.82 9.17 16.32
N LEU A 114 -16.26 9.63 15.14
CA LEU A 114 -16.20 11.02 14.73
C LEU A 114 -17.10 11.92 15.58
N ARG A 115 -18.24 11.41 16.07
CA ARG A 115 -19.14 12.16 16.99
C ARG A 115 -18.51 12.34 18.36
N LYS A 116 -17.85 11.31 18.90
CA LYS A 116 -17.16 11.35 20.19
C LYS A 116 -15.89 12.21 20.19
N ASN A 117 -15.50 12.75 19.03
CA ASN A 117 -14.30 13.58 18.84
C ASN A 117 -13.03 12.90 19.40
N VAL A 118 -12.96 11.57 19.29
CA VAL A 118 -11.80 10.80 19.73
C VAL A 118 -10.65 11.07 18.77
N LEU A 119 -9.46 11.34 19.29
CA LEU A 119 -8.25 11.48 18.47
C LEU A 119 -7.96 10.12 17.82
N PHE A 120 -7.96 10.05 16.48
CA PHE A 120 -7.63 8.81 15.78
C PHE A 120 -6.21 8.36 16.12
N ILE A 121 -5.99 7.07 16.40
CA ILE A 121 -4.66 6.48 16.39
C ILE A 121 -4.25 6.17 14.94
N ALA A 122 -3.05 5.63 14.72
CA ALA A 122 -2.56 5.41 13.36
C ALA A 122 -3.53 4.51 12.58
N GLU A 123 -4.02 3.45 13.22
CA GLU A 123 -4.89 2.41 12.64
C GLU A 123 -6.20 2.97 12.06
N GLU A 124 -6.86 3.95 12.70
CA GLU A 124 -8.07 4.55 12.10
C GLU A 124 -7.76 5.53 10.97
N LEU A 125 -6.54 6.09 10.89
CA LEU A 125 -6.17 6.85 9.70
C LEU A 125 -6.03 5.94 8.48
N GLU A 126 -5.64 4.68 8.66
CA GLU A 126 -5.48 3.73 7.55
C GLU A 126 -6.84 3.37 6.93
N MET A 127 -7.92 3.48 7.70
CA MET A 127 -9.28 3.36 7.18
C MET A 127 -9.65 4.46 6.17
N LEU A 128 -8.84 5.53 6.03
CA LEU A 128 -9.03 6.50 4.95
C LEU A 128 -8.89 5.86 3.56
N TYR A 129 -8.13 4.77 3.38
CA TYR A 129 -8.12 4.07 2.09
C TYR A 129 -9.51 3.56 1.73
N PHE A 130 -10.15 2.86 2.67
CA PHE A 130 -11.50 2.38 2.49
C PHE A 130 -12.48 3.54 2.26
N VAL A 131 -12.44 4.57 3.10
CA VAL A 131 -13.40 5.69 3.03
C VAL A 131 -13.24 6.50 1.74
N ASN A 132 -12.01 6.72 1.27
CA ASN A 132 -11.77 7.44 0.02
C ASN A 132 -12.28 6.65 -1.18
N GLU A 133 -12.03 5.34 -1.23
CA GLU A 133 -12.58 4.50 -2.30
C GLU A 133 -14.11 4.39 -2.21
N MET A 134 -14.68 4.24 -1.01
CA MET A 134 -16.14 4.21 -0.82
C MET A 134 -16.83 5.47 -1.30
N ALA A 135 -16.27 6.65 -0.99
CA ALA A 135 -16.84 7.91 -1.44
C ALA A 135 -16.87 8.05 -2.97
N LEU A 136 -15.95 7.36 -3.67
CA LEU A 136 -15.93 7.31 -5.13
C LEU A 136 -16.92 6.28 -5.70
N CYS A 137 -17.21 5.20 -4.98
CA CYS A 137 -18.09 4.13 -5.44
C CYS A 137 -19.58 4.37 -5.14
N ASP A 138 -19.90 4.82 -3.92
CA ASP A 138 -21.28 4.89 -3.43
C ASP A 138 -21.96 6.23 -3.74
N HIS A 139 -21.18 7.30 -3.93
CA HIS A 139 -21.66 8.66 -4.18
C HIS A 139 -22.69 9.21 -3.17
N SER A 140 -22.89 8.56 -2.01
CA SER A 140 -23.76 9.13 -0.99
C SER A 140 -23.08 10.28 -0.25
N LYS A 141 -23.91 11.28 0.07
CA LYS A 141 -23.53 12.39 0.95
C LYS A 141 -23.04 11.93 2.33
N ARG A 142 -23.40 10.70 2.75
CA ARG A 142 -23.00 10.14 4.04
C ARG A 142 -21.51 9.81 4.04
N TRP A 143 -21.03 9.07 3.04
CA TRP A 143 -19.60 8.76 2.90
C TRP A 143 -18.76 9.99 2.62
N GLU A 144 -19.24 10.93 1.81
CA GLU A 144 -18.55 12.22 1.61
C GLU A 144 -18.35 12.98 2.93
N LYS A 145 -19.37 13.01 3.79
CA LYS A 145 -19.29 13.67 5.10
C LYS A 145 -18.30 12.96 6.03
N ILE A 146 -18.30 11.64 6.07
CA ILE A 146 -17.33 10.85 6.85
C ILE A 146 -15.91 11.13 6.34
N ARG A 147 -15.71 11.05 5.03
CA ARG A 147 -14.43 11.33 4.36
C ARG A 147 -13.89 12.70 4.74
N ASN A 148 -14.70 13.76 4.62
CA ASN A 148 -14.27 15.12 4.92
C ASN A 148 -13.85 15.27 6.39
N ARG A 149 -14.67 14.75 7.33
CA ARG A 149 -14.34 14.81 8.76
C ARG A 149 -13.11 13.99 9.12
N MET A 150 -12.90 12.83 8.51
CA MET A 150 -11.69 12.04 8.73
C MET A 150 -10.44 12.75 8.20
N ASN A 151 -10.52 13.41 7.05
CA ASN A 151 -9.44 14.22 6.50
C ASN A 151 -9.08 15.40 7.42
N GLU A 152 -10.07 16.11 7.97
CA GLU A 152 -9.86 17.18 8.95
C GLU A 152 -9.13 16.65 10.20
N LYS A 153 -9.54 15.48 10.72
CA LYS A 153 -8.87 14.85 11.87
C LYS A 153 -7.46 14.36 11.58
N ALA A 154 -7.21 13.90 10.36
CA ALA A 154 -5.86 13.54 9.91
C ALA A 154 -4.95 14.78 9.91
N ASP A 155 -5.43 15.92 9.41
CA ASP A 155 -4.71 17.20 9.40
C ASP A 155 -4.38 17.67 10.81
N GLU A 156 -5.39 17.76 11.69
CA GLU A 156 -5.22 18.18 13.09
C GLU A 156 -4.14 17.34 13.79
N LYS A 157 -4.18 16.02 13.59
CA LYS A 157 -3.26 15.08 14.21
C LYS A 157 -1.83 15.26 13.68
N ILE A 158 -1.64 15.31 12.36
CA ILE A 158 -0.30 15.38 11.76
C ILE A 158 0.34 16.74 12.05
N LEU A 159 -0.42 17.83 11.98
CA LEU A 159 0.07 19.15 12.36
C LEU A 159 0.47 19.21 13.84
N SER A 160 -0.32 18.59 14.73
CA SER A 160 0.01 18.47 16.16
C SER A 160 1.29 17.65 16.38
N LEU A 161 1.47 16.55 15.65
CA LEU A 161 2.68 15.73 15.73
C LEU A 161 3.93 16.50 15.26
N ILE A 162 3.83 17.23 14.15
CA ILE A 162 4.91 18.08 13.63
C ILE A 162 5.25 19.18 14.65
N ASP A 163 4.26 19.90 15.18
CA ASP A 163 4.47 20.94 16.19
C ASP A 163 5.19 20.38 17.43
N ARG A 164 4.74 19.22 17.93
CA ARG A 164 5.41 18.57 19.07
C ARG A 164 6.82 18.10 18.73
N CYS A 165 7.06 17.58 17.53
CA CYS A 165 8.39 17.16 17.08
C CYS A 165 9.35 18.36 16.92
N SER A 166 8.83 19.54 16.61
CA SER A 166 9.62 20.78 16.49
C SER A 166 10.18 21.26 17.83
N LYS A 167 9.57 20.84 18.95
CA LYS A 167 9.93 21.21 20.32
C LYS A 167 10.92 20.18 20.87
N THR A 168 12.17 20.59 21.03
CA THR A 168 13.29 19.73 21.48
C THR A 168 13.13 19.16 22.90
N THR A 169 12.18 19.67 23.68
CA THR A 169 11.90 19.26 25.07
C THR A 169 10.96 18.05 25.17
N VAL A 170 10.36 17.59 24.07
CA VAL A 170 9.37 16.51 24.09
C VAL A 170 10.01 15.23 23.54
N ASN A 171 10.05 14.16 24.34
CA ASN A 171 10.55 12.86 23.91
C ASN A 171 9.52 12.15 23.01
N ILE A 172 9.57 12.43 21.71
CA ILE A 172 8.78 11.75 20.68
C ILE A 172 9.69 10.94 19.78
N SER A 173 9.26 9.72 19.49
CA SER A 173 9.93 8.88 18.49
C SER A 173 9.81 9.51 17.10
N ARG A 174 10.95 9.99 16.56
CA ARG A 174 11.04 10.57 15.21
C ARG A 174 10.63 9.57 14.13
N SER A 175 10.93 8.28 14.32
CA SER A 175 10.47 7.23 13.40
C SER A 175 8.95 7.05 13.45
N SER A 176 8.32 7.22 14.61
CA SER A 176 6.85 7.22 14.71
C SER A 176 6.21 8.41 14.00
N VAL A 177 6.81 9.60 14.08
CA VAL A 177 6.36 10.78 13.32
C VAL A 177 6.49 10.52 11.82
N GLN A 178 7.64 9.98 11.38
CA GLN A 178 7.88 9.63 9.98
C GLN A 178 6.83 8.63 9.45
N ASN A 179 6.56 7.57 10.20
CA ASN A 179 5.60 6.55 9.80
C ASN A 179 4.18 7.12 9.66
N GLN A 180 3.77 7.97 10.60
CA GLN A 180 2.45 8.61 10.54
C GLN A 180 2.33 9.62 9.40
N LEU A 181 3.42 10.32 9.06
CA LEU A 181 3.43 11.19 7.90
C LEU A 181 3.37 10.40 6.59
N ASN A 182 4.12 9.30 6.47
CA ASN A 182 4.04 8.41 5.30
C ASN A 182 2.62 7.91 5.09
N ALA A 183 1.99 7.42 6.15
CA ALA A 183 0.58 7.08 6.20
C ALA A 183 -0.30 8.23 5.67
N TYR A 184 -0.16 9.42 6.25
CA TYR A 184 -0.94 10.59 5.87
C TYR A 184 -0.82 10.96 4.37
N LEU A 185 0.39 10.95 3.83
CA LEU A 185 0.63 11.25 2.40
C LEU A 185 0.12 10.14 1.49
N ASN A 186 0.12 8.89 1.97
CA ASN A 186 -0.35 7.71 1.25
C ASN A 186 -1.88 7.64 1.12
N TYR A 187 -2.59 7.97 2.20
CA TYR A 187 -4.03 7.78 2.25
C TYR A 187 -4.81 8.89 1.53
N ARG A 188 -4.21 10.06 1.24
CA ARG A 188 -4.94 11.27 0.84
C ARG A 188 -4.94 11.53 -0.67
N LEU A 189 -6.11 11.83 -1.24
CA LEU A 189 -6.24 12.23 -2.63
C LEU A 189 -5.67 13.65 -2.85
N PRO A 190 -4.64 13.83 -3.71
CA PRO A 190 -3.93 15.11 -3.87
C PRO A 190 -4.82 16.29 -4.26
N GLU A 191 -5.88 16.07 -5.03
CA GLU A 191 -6.64 17.14 -5.69
C GLU A 191 -7.63 17.85 -4.77
N GLU A 192 -8.36 17.12 -3.92
CA GLU A 192 -9.43 17.70 -3.09
C GLU A 192 -8.91 18.51 -1.89
N ASN A 193 -7.67 18.24 -1.44
CA ASN A 193 -7.13 18.79 -0.20
C ASN A 193 -5.74 19.42 -0.34
N ARG A 194 -5.37 19.78 -1.57
CA ARG A 194 -4.01 20.20 -1.95
C ARG A 194 -3.39 21.22 -1.00
N LYS A 195 -4.14 22.27 -0.63
CA LYS A 195 -3.64 23.36 0.24
C LYS A 195 -3.23 22.87 1.64
N SER A 196 -4.00 21.96 2.23
CA SER A 196 -3.69 21.44 3.57
C SER A 196 -2.49 20.51 3.52
N MET A 197 -2.40 19.66 2.49
CA MET A 197 -1.22 18.82 2.25
C MET A 197 0.03 19.67 2.00
N GLU A 198 -0.06 20.73 1.20
CA GLU A 198 1.05 21.67 0.97
C GLU A 198 1.58 22.23 2.29
N LEU A 199 0.70 22.66 3.20
CA LEU A 199 1.10 23.15 4.53
C LEU A 199 1.79 22.08 5.38
N VAL A 200 1.25 20.85 5.40
CA VAL A 200 1.86 19.72 6.12
C VAL A 200 3.24 19.40 5.56
N ILE A 201 3.37 19.34 4.23
CA ILE A 201 4.63 19.05 3.55
C ILE A 201 5.65 20.16 3.83
N GLU A 202 5.26 21.43 3.75
CA GLU A 202 6.16 22.56 4.06
C GLU A 202 6.70 22.49 5.49
N LYS A 203 5.83 22.18 6.46
CA LYS A 203 6.24 21.99 7.86
C LYS A 203 7.12 20.76 8.06
N TYR A 204 6.85 19.67 7.35
CA TYR A 204 7.72 18.50 7.35
C TYR A 204 9.11 18.82 6.81
N MET A 205 9.19 19.52 5.68
CA MET A 205 10.45 19.89 5.06
C MET A 205 11.27 20.81 5.97
N ASP A 206 10.65 21.72 6.73
CA ASP A 206 11.36 22.49 7.77
C ASP A 206 12.03 21.58 8.81
N LEU A 207 11.29 20.61 9.37
CA LEU A 207 11.84 19.66 10.34
C LEU A 207 12.97 18.81 9.76
N TYR A 208 12.82 18.37 8.51
CA TYR A 208 13.83 17.61 7.80
C TYR A 208 15.13 18.42 7.62
N HIS A 209 15.05 19.64 7.09
CA HIS A 209 16.23 20.51 6.90
C HIS A 209 16.92 20.89 8.21
N ARG A 210 16.17 20.92 9.31
CA ARG A 210 16.72 21.11 10.68
C ARG A 210 17.34 19.85 11.27
N GLY A 211 17.36 18.74 10.55
CA GLY A 211 17.90 17.44 11.01
C GLY A 211 17.08 16.78 12.11
N LEU A 212 15.80 17.15 12.25
CA LEU A 212 14.92 16.62 13.30
C LEU A 212 14.16 15.35 12.87
N LEU A 213 14.11 15.05 11.58
CA LEU A 213 13.50 13.86 11.02
C LEU A 213 14.50 13.07 10.18
N PRO A 214 14.40 11.72 10.18
CA PRO A 214 15.28 10.89 9.38
C PRO A 214 14.97 11.03 7.88
N ASP A 215 15.98 10.72 7.07
CA ASP A 215 15.80 10.58 5.62
C ASP A 215 14.89 9.40 5.29
N ASN A 216 13.90 9.62 4.43
CA ASN A 216 12.93 8.60 4.04
C ASN A 216 12.50 8.77 2.58
N LEU A 217 12.93 7.83 1.74
CA LEU A 217 12.72 7.86 0.31
C LEU A 217 11.25 7.71 -0.12
N VAL A 218 10.44 6.93 0.63
CA VAL A 218 8.99 6.81 0.37
C VAL A 218 8.30 8.17 0.53
N THR A 219 8.56 8.87 1.63
CA THR A 219 8.01 10.21 1.88
C THR A 219 8.40 11.18 0.79
N TYR A 220 9.67 11.13 0.39
CA TYR A 220 10.21 12.00 -0.62
C TYR A 220 9.52 11.79 -1.97
N LEU A 221 9.43 10.55 -2.43
CA LEU A 221 8.79 10.20 -3.71
C LEU A 221 7.31 10.61 -3.71
N GLN A 222 6.60 10.44 -2.58
CA GLN A 222 5.22 10.92 -2.43
C GLN A 222 5.13 12.45 -2.53
N ILE A 223 6.01 13.19 -1.84
CA ILE A 223 6.05 14.65 -1.91
C ILE A 223 6.32 15.11 -3.35
N SER A 224 7.28 14.50 -4.04
CA SER A 224 7.55 14.79 -5.45
C SER A 224 6.35 14.49 -6.35
N LYS A 225 5.59 13.43 -6.08
CA LYS A 225 4.34 13.14 -6.80
C LYS A 225 3.27 14.21 -6.56
N ILE A 226 3.12 14.71 -5.33
CA ILE A 226 2.09 15.70 -4.96
C ILE A 226 2.45 17.12 -5.45
N LEU A 227 3.71 17.53 -5.29
CA LEU A 227 4.17 18.90 -5.51
C LEU A 227 5.05 19.08 -6.76
N GLY A 228 5.28 18.01 -7.52
CA GLY A 228 6.15 18.00 -8.68
C GLY A 228 7.61 18.32 -8.33
N ASN A 229 8.31 18.98 -9.26
CA ASN A 229 9.75 19.28 -9.16
C ASN A 229 10.10 20.39 -8.14
N LYS A 230 9.15 20.86 -7.31
CA LYS A 230 9.44 21.85 -6.25
C LYS A 230 10.51 21.33 -5.27
N TYR A 231 10.60 20.00 -5.14
CA TYR A 231 11.63 19.30 -4.37
C TYR A 231 12.24 18.21 -5.28
N SER A 232 13.35 18.51 -5.98
CA SER A 232 14.00 17.59 -6.95
C SER A 232 14.79 16.46 -6.27
N LEU A 233 14.55 15.23 -6.74
CA LEU A 233 15.23 13.99 -6.35
C LEU A 233 16.75 13.99 -6.57
N ASP A 234 17.29 14.94 -7.35
CA ASP A 234 18.68 14.91 -7.83
C ASP A 234 19.75 14.88 -6.72
N GLY A 235 19.38 15.27 -5.48
CA GLY A 235 20.25 15.16 -4.29
C GLY A 235 20.09 13.90 -3.45
N HIS A 236 18.98 13.15 -3.58
CA HIS A 236 18.62 12.03 -2.69
C HIS A 236 18.91 10.65 -3.30
N TYR A 237 18.98 10.53 -4.64
CA TYR A 237 19.50 9.34 -5.34
C TYR A 237 21.04 9.27 -5.32
N GLY A 238 21.67 9.55 -4.17
CA GLY A 238 23.09 9.28 -3.98
C GLY A 238 23.40 7.79 -4.15
N LEU A 239 24.66 7.44 -4.41
CA LEU A 239 25.16 6.06 -4.65
C LEU A 239 24.73 4.99 -3.60
N ASP A 240 24.15 5.39 -2.46
CA ASP A 240 23.82 4.56 -1.32
C ASP A 240 22.34 4.08 -1.25
N TRP A 241 21.41 4.61 -2.06
CA TRP A 241 19.99 4.23 -1.95
C TRP A 241 19.76 2.72 -2.16
N LYS A 242 20.55 2.09 -3.04
CA LYS A 242 20.50 0.64 -3.28
C LYS A 242 20.89 -0.17 -2.05
N ASN A 243 21.93 0.26 -1.32
CA ASN A 243 22.36 -0.40 -0.09
C ASN A 243 21.30 -0.26 1.00
N ARG A 244 20.70 0.94 1.11
CA ARG A 244 19.60 1.21 2.04
C ARG A 244 18.38 0.32 1.76
N LEU A 245 18.05 0.13 0.48
CA LEU A 245 16.98 -0.80 0.10
C LEU A 245 17.31 -2.24 0.46
N TYR A 246 18.54 -2.71 0.20
CA TYR A 246 18.95 -4.09 0.47
C TYR A 246 18.73 -4.53 1.93
N VAL A 247 18.86 -3.60 2.88
CA VAL A 247 18.68 -3.87 4.32
C VAL A 247 17.30 -3.50 4.86
N ALA A 248 16.45 -2.83 4.07
CA ALA A 248 15.13 -2.38 4.50
C ALA A 248 14.10 -3.54 4.53
N PRO A 249 12.98 -3.40 5.26
CA PRO A 249 11.85 -4.33 5.17
C PRO A 249 11.28 -4.39 3.75
N LEU A 250 10.72 -5.54 3.37
CA LEU A 250 10.15 -5.74 2.03
C LEU A 250 9.05 -4.73 1.70
N SER A 251 8.22 -4.36 2.69
CA SER A 251 7.19 -3.32 2.52
C SER A 251 7.79 -2.00 2.04
N TYR A 252 8.83 -1.53 2.71
CA TYR A 252 9.52 -0.29 2.38
C TYR A 252 10.16 -0.36 0.99
N GLN A 253 10.82 -1.47 0.68
CA GLN A 253 11.49 -1.64 -0.62
C GLN A 253 10.49 -1.58 -1.77
N THR A 254 9.45 -2.39 -1.70
CA THR A 254 8.41 -2.45 -2.73
C THR A 254 7.68 -1.12 -2.88
N SER A 255 7.44 -0.36 -1.79
CA SER A 255 6.89 0.99 -1.88
C SER A 255 7.80 1.97 -2.62
N VAL A 256 9.10 1.98 -2.32
CA VAL A 256 10.07 2.82 -3.04
C VAL A 256 10.08 2.47 -4.53
N LEU A 257 10.22 1.18 -4.84
CA LEU A 257 10.32 0.71 -6.22
C LEU A 257 9.04 1.02 -6.99
N ALA A 258 7.86 0.85 -6.39
CA ALA A 258 6.59 1.16 -7.03
C ALA A 258 6.44 2.66 -7.33
N LEU A 259 6.71 3.53 -6.35
CA LEU A 259 6.61 4.98 -6.53
C LEU A 259 7.61 5.50 -7.58
N ASP A 260 8.83 4.99 -7.59
CA ASP A 260 9.81 5.35 -8.61
C ASP A 260 9.45 4.79 -9.99
N LEU A 261 8.96 3.55 -10.09
CA LEU A 261 8.53 2.97 -11.37
C LEU A 261 7.35 3.73 -12.00
N GLU A 262 6.38 4.16 -11.18
CA GLU A 262 5.24 4.95 -11.65
C GLU A 262 5.68 6.28 -12.29
N THR A 263 6.75 6.88 -11.77
CA THR A 263 7.23 8.20 -12.19
C THR A 263 8.32 8.14 -13.26
N SER A 264 9.29 7.23 -13.10
CA SER A 264 10.47 7.10 -13.96
C SER A 264 10.33 6.07 -15.08
N GLY A 265 9.32 5.19 -15.00
CA GLY A 265 9.05 4.18 -16.00
C GLY A 265 10.10 3.05 -16.07
N GLU A 266 10.05 2.28 -17.17
CA GLU A 266 10.85 1.06 -17.34
C GLU A 266 12.37 1.28 -17.52
N GLN A 267 12.80 2.53 -17.76
CA GLN A 267 14.22 2.89 -17.92
C GLN A 267 14.83 3.48 -16.65
N GLY A 268 14.01 3.64 -15.61
CA GLY A 268 14.37 4.29 -14.35
C GLY A 268 15.31 3.47 -13.46
N PRO A 269 15.79 4.07 -12.37
CA PRO A 269 16.69 3.42 -11.41
C PRO A 269 16.09 2.14 -10.81
N SER A 270 14.80 2.15 -10.46
CA SER A 270 14.12 0.98 -9.87
C SER A 270 13.93 -0.15 -10.86
N ALA A 271 13.65 0.14 -12.13
CA ALA A 271 13.57 -0.89 -13.16
C ALA A 271 14.90 -1.63 -13.31
N LYS A 272 16.02 -0.89 -13.40
CA LYS A 272 17.37 -1.48 -13.46
C LYS A 272 17.70 -2.28 -12.21
N TRP A 273 17.25 -1.83 -11.04
CA TRP A 273 17.43 -2.55 -9.79
C TRP A 273 16.69 -3.89 -9.80
N ILE A 274 15.40 -3.91 -10.19
CA ILE A 274 14.60 -5.13 -10.32
C ILE A 274 15.27 -6.12 -11.29
N GLU A 275 15.74 -5.65 -12.44
CA GLU A 275 16.44 -6.51 -13.40
C GLU A 275 17.71 -7.11 -12.81
N SER A 276 18.51 -6.31 -12.12
CA SER A 276 19.76 -6.77 -11.49
C SER A 276 19.55 -7.73 -10.33
N MET A 277 18.43 -7.65 -9.63
CA MET A 277 18.18 -8.43 -8.40
C MET A 277 17.39 -9.71 -8.66
N TYR A 278 16.38 -9.64 -9.54
CA TYR A 278 15.39 -10.70 -9.70
C TYR A 278 15.41 -11.35 -11.08
N LEU A 279 16.10 -10.77 -12.05
CA LEU A 279 16.13 -11.27 -13.43
C LEU A 279 17.56 -11.58 -13.88
N THR A 280 18.40 -12.05 -12.95
CA THR A 280 19.81 -12.36 -13.22
C THR A 280 19.95 -13.51 -14.23
N PRO A 281 21.12 -13.65 -14.89
CA PRO A 281 21.44 -14.80 -15.72
C PRO A 281 21.30 -16.14 -14.99
N ASP A 282 21.75 -16.21 -13.74
CA ASP A 282 21.76 -17.42 -12.90
C ASP A 282 20.51 -17.51 -12.03
N TRP A 283 19.71 -18.56 -12.25
CA TRP A 283 18.50 -18.81 -11.47
C TRP A 283 18.80 -19.08 -9.98
N LYS A 284 19.96 -19.67 -9.67
CA LYS A 284 20.37 -19.93 -8.28
C LYS A 284 20.63 -18.63 -7.53
N GLU A 285 21.22 -17.65 -8.20
CA GLU A 285 21.43 -16.30 -7.66
C GLU A 285 20.08 -15.59 -7.46
N THR A 286 19.16 -15.68 -8.42
CA THR A 286 17.80 -15.14 -8.30
C THR A 286 17.07 -15.75 -7.09
N GLU A 287 17.11 -17.07 -6.92
CA GLU A 287 16.54 -17.75 -5.75
C GLU A 287 17.19 -17.32 -4.44
N GLN A 288 18.52 -17.23 -4.39
CA GLN A 288 19.25 -16.78 -3.21
C GLN A 288 18.87 -15.35 -2.82
N ASN A 289 18.74 -14.46 -3.81
CA ASN A 289 18.26 -13.10 -3.59
C ASN A 289 16.85 -13.14 -2.99
N ILE A 290 15.90 -13.78 -3.66
CA ILE A 290 14.51 -13.88 -3.20
C ILE A 290 14.43 -14.49 -1.79
N VAL A 291 15.14 -15.57 -1.51
CA VAL A 291 15.19 -16.24 -0.20
C VAL A 291 15.77 -15.31 0.87
N ALA A 292 16.87 -14.61 0.58
CA ALA A 292 17.45 -13.63 1.50
C ALA A 292 16.48 -12.48 1.82
N TYR A 293 15.56 -12.16 0.91
CA TYR A 293 14.49 -11.19 1.12
C TYR A 293 13.29 -11.75 1.88
N ILE A 294 12.86 -12.97 1.56
CA ILE A 294 11.71 -13.62 2.21
C ILE A 294 12.05 -13.99 3.65
N TYR A 295 13.22 -14.54 3.97
CA TYR A 295 13.57 -14.96 5.34
C TYR A 295 13.74 -13.81 6.34
N LYS A 296 13.92 -12.57 5.87
CA LYS A 296 13.89 -11.38 6.74
C LYS A 296 12.46 -10.97 7.11
N ALA A 297 11.47 -11.35 6.29
CA ALA A 297 10.07 -11.29 6.66
C ALA A 297 9.76 -12.58 7.45
N SER A 298 9.21 -12.45 8.66
CA SER A 298 8.43 -13.56 9.26
C SER A 298 7.55 -14.18 8.16
N PRO A 299 7.28 -15.51 8.11
CA PRO A 299 6.53 -16.17 7.03
C PRO A 299 5.11 -15.60 6.91
N MET A 300 5.02 -14.43 6.30
CA MET A 300 3.84 -13.66 6.06
C MET A 300 3.62 -13.80 4.57
N PHE A 301 2.47 -14.35 4.20
CA PHE A 301 2.11 -14.52 2.80
C PHE A 301 1.20 -13.39 2.34
N GLY A 302 0.63 -12.59 3.25
CA GLY A 302 -0.24 -11.45 2.95
C GLY A 302 0.49 -10.21 2.41
N LEU A 303 -0.28 -9.14 2.21
CA LEU A 303 0.14 -7.94 1.47
C LEU A 303 1.10 -6.99 2.22
N GLY A 304 1.19 -7.08 3.55
CA GLY A 304 1.96 -6.10 4.33
C GLY A 304 3.46 -6.24 4.18
N ASN A 305 4.01 -7.40 4.57
CA ASN A 305 5.45 -7.68 4.46
C ASN A 305 5.73 -9.02 3.76
N GLY A 306 4.74 -9.57 3.05
CA GLY A 306 4.79 -10.94 2.55
C GLY A 306 5.08 -11.11 1.06
N LEU A 307 5.12 -12.37 0.67
CA LEU A 307 5.39 -12.79 -0.72
C LEU A 307 4.42 -12.18 -1.74
N SER A 308 3.15 -12.01 -1.34
CA SER A 308 2.13 -11.36 -2.16
C SER A 308 2.50 -9.94 -2.58
N ARG A 309 3.21 -9.20 -1.72
CA ARG A 309 3.66 -7.84 -2.04
C ARG A 309 4.75 -7.84 -3.11
N LEU A 310 5.70 -8.78 -3.03
CA LEU A 310 6.72 -8.94 -4.07
C LEU A 310 6.10 -9.39 -5.40
N LEU A 311 5.13 -10.29 -5.34
CA LEU A 311 4.38 -10.75 -6.52
C LEU A 311 3.71 -9.55 -7.23
N ILE A 312 3.00 -8.69 -6.48
CA ILE A 312 2.37 -7.50 -7.04
C ILE A 312 3.39 -6.55 -7.67
N LEU A 313 4.56 -6.33 -7.05
CA LEU A 313 5.62 -5.50 -7.65
C LEU A 313 6.09 -6.05 -9.01
N LEU A 314 6.24 -7.37 -9.13
CA LEU A 314 6.68 -7.98 -10.39
C LEU A 314 5.58 -7.98 -11.45
N CYS A 315 4.30 -8.16 -11.05
CA CYS A 315 3.16 -7.96 -11.94
C CYS A 315 3.08 -6.49 -12.42
N MET A 316 3.34 -5.53 -11.52
CA MET A 316 3.41 -4.10 -11.85
C MET A 316 4.49 -3.83 -12.89
N TYR A 317 5.67 -4.39 -12.68
CA TYR A 317 6.78 -4.25 -13.61
C TYR A 317 6.48 -4.87 -14.98
N MET A 318 5.78 -6.02 -15.03
CA MET A 318 5.31 -6.61 -16.28
C MET A 318 4.29 -5.71 -16.99
N LYS A 319 3.27 -5.21 -16.28
CA LYS A 319 2.29 -4.26 -16.84
C LYS A 319 2.96 -3.01 -17.39
N LEU A 320 3.96 -2.48 -16.70
CA LEU A 320 4.73 -1.33 -17.14
C LEU A 320 5.45 -1.60 -18.48
N LYS A 321 6.10 -2.77 -18.63
CA LYS A 321 6.73 -3.18 -19.90
C LYS A 321 5.72 -3.32 -21.04
N ASP A 322 4.49 -3.72 -20.72
CA ASP A 322 3.38 -3.79 -21.66
C ASP A 322 2.68 -2.43 -21.88
N LYS A 323 3.19 -1.33 -21.30
CA LYS A 323 2.61 0.02 -21.35
C LYS A 323 1.18 0.09 -20.82
N ARG A 324 0.82 -0.77 -19.88
CA ARG A 324 -0.47 -0.76 -19.17
C ARG A 324 -0.39 0.18 -17.96
N ASP A 325 -1.55 0.68 -17.52
CA ASP A 325 -1.63 1.49 -16.30
C ASP A 325 -1.23 0.65 -15.07
N VAL A 326 -0.38 1.24 -14.24
CA VAL A 326 0.17 0.64 -13.02
C VAL A 326 -0.28 1.37 -11.75
N SER A 327 -0.95 2.52 -11.90
CA SER A 327 -1.41 3.36 -10.78
C SER A 327 -2.23 2.58 -9.74
N PRO A 328 -3.11 1.62 -10.11
CA PRO A 328 -3.83 0.80 -9.13
C PRO A 328 -2.89 -0.02 -8.24
N MET A 329 -1.87 -0.67 -8.81
CA MET A 329 -0.93 -1.48 -8.04
C MET A 329 -0.01 -0.66 -7.15
N VAL A 330 0.32 0.58 -7.56
CA VAL A 330 1.09 1.49 -6.70
C VAL A 330 0.34 1.73 -5.40
N LYS A 331 -0.99 1.92 -5.45
CA LYS A 331 -1.81 2.06 -4.24
C LYS A 331 -1.69 0.83 -3.33
N LEU A 332 -1.69 -0.39 -3.89
CA LEU A 332 -1.51 -1.63 -3.12
C LEU A 332 -0.12 -1.74 -2.48
N LEU A 333 0.92 -1.30 -3.20
CA LEU A 333 2.32 -1.38 -2.77
C LEU A 333 2.73 -0.22 -1.86
N THR A 334 1.86 0.74 -1.60
CA THR A 334 2.09 1.79 -0.61
C THR A 334 1.22 1.66 0.64
N LEU A 335 0.37 0.64 0.71
CA LEU A 335 -0.36 0.24 1.92
C LEU A 335 0.58 -0.11 3.07
#